data_AF-A0A017STE7-F1
#
_entry.id   AF-A0A017STE7-F1
#
_cell.length_a   1.000
_cell.length_b   1.000
_cell.length_c   1.000
_cell.angle_alpha   90.00
_cell.angle_beta   90.00
_cell.angle_gamma   90.00
#
_symmetry.space_group_name_H-M   'P 1'
#
loop_
_entity.id
_entity.type
_entity.pdbx_description
1 polymer ?
#
loop_
_entity_poly.entity_id
_entity_poly.type
_entity_poly.pdbx_seq_one_letter_code
_entity_poly.pdbx_strand_id
1 'polypeptide(L)'
;MTSIPGARGAALVDFEGETIDYAGAIDAFEIKVTAAHWLIVLAEVSVSSLGPLRQLIVRARAHSYIIRQLQPGYAVVLVLHPRAAFAASDRALLDSDARICLEAGWPQPRAGSCWYCVDVETERGRPIRLRGLQAAGDWQPVEVMGFMLGLGPREKGFRVRLLNGAEMLLVREPLGRWFADERLES
;
A
#
# COMPACT_ATOMS: atom_id res chain seq x y z
N MET A 1 9.00 1.37 2.02
CA MET A 1 9.24 -0.09 2.20
C MET A 1 8.91 -0.64 3.58
N THR A 2 8.82 0.17 4.63
CA THR A 2 8.43 -0.26 5.98
C THR A 2 6.93 -0.60 6.13
N SER A 3 6.10 -0.34 5.10
CA SER A 3 4.64 -0.52 5.12
C SER A 3 4.16 -1.89 4.65
N ILE A 4 4.94 -2.64 3.84
CA ILE A 4 4.56 -3.95 3.30
C ILE A 4 5.48 -5.04 3.90
N PRO A 5 4.99 -5.81 4.88
CA PRO A 5 5.78 -6.83 5.56
C PRO A 5 6.26 -7.93 4.62
N GLY A 6 7.54 -8.28 4.72
CA GLY A 6 8.17 -9.26 3.84
C GLY A 6 8.63 -8.70 2.49
N ALA A 7 8.43 -7.41 2.21
CA ALA A 7 9.06 -6.75 1.06
C ALA A 7 10.58 -6.66 1.24
N ARG A 8 11.30 -7.03 0.18
CA ARG A 8 12.77 -7.01 0.11
C ARG A 8 13.28 -5.95 -0.85
N GLY A 9 12.50 -5.65 -1.90
CA GLY A 9 12.77 -4.59 -2.85
C GLY A 9 11.49 -4.12 -3.53
N ALA A 10 11.51 -2.90 -4.05
CA ALA A 10 10.50 -2.34 -4.93
C ALA A 10 11.19 -1.61 -6.08
N ALA A 11 10.65 -1.70 -7.29
CA ALA A 11 11.07 -0.91 -8.43
C ALA A 11 9.85 -0.29 -9.11
N LEU A 12 9.95 0.99 -9.45
CA LEU A 12 9.03 1.69 -10.35
C LEU A 12 9.62 1.61 -11.76
N VAL A 13 8.85 1.08 -12.69
CA VAL A 13 9.24 0.94 -14.10
C VAL A 13 8.28 1.65 -15.02
N ASP A 14 8.81 2.16 -16.13
CA ASP A 14 8.04 2.73 -17.22
C ASP A 14 7.62 1.70 -18.28
N PHE A 15 7.18 2.17 -19.44
CA PHE A 15 6.63 1.34 -20.51
C PHE A 15 7.72 0.69 -21.38
N GLU A 16 8.95 1.19 -21.31
CA GLU A 16 10.11 0.65 -22.02
C GLU A 16 10.83 -0.42 -21.17
N GLY A 17 10.47 -0.53 -19.90
CA GLY A 17 11.14 -1.41 -18.94
C GLY A 17 12.32 -0.74 -18.24
N GLU A 18 12.46 0.58 -18.39
CA GLU A 18 13.44 1.33 -17.64
C GLU A 18 12.98 1.46 -16.19
N THR A 19 13.91 1.22 -15.26
CA THR A 19 13.66 1.42 -13.83
C THR A 19 13.88 2.89 -13.50
N ILE A 20 12.78 3.60 -13.27
CA ILE A 20 12.74 5.02 -12.89
C ILE A 20 13.26 5.22 -11.47
N ASP A 21 12.83 4.37 -10.55
CA ASP A 21 13.28 4.39 -9.17
C ASP A 21 13.25 2.98 -8.57
N TYR A 22 14.05 2.75 -7.53
CA TYR A 22 14.05 1.51 -6.77
C TYR A 22 14.42 1.75 -5.31
N ALA A 23 13.91 0.88 -4.45
CA ALA A 23 14.25 0.89 -3.04
C ALA A 23 14.40 -0.55 -2.54
N GLY A 24 15.29 -0.74 -1.56
CA GLY A 24 15.32 -1.97 -0.77
C GLY A 24 16.69 -2.53 -0.47
N ALA A 25 16.68 -3.77 0.01
CA ALA A 25 17.87 -4.52 0.37
C ALA A 25 18.35 -5.45 -0.76
N ILE A 26 17.62 -5.52 -1.87
CA ILE A 26 18.03 -6.25 -3.07
C ILE A 26 19.06 -5.42 -3.82
N ASP A 27 20.05 -6.09 -4.40
CA ASP A 27 21.06 -5.45 -5.23
C ASP A 27 20.41 -4.67 -6.41
N ALA A 28 21.00 -3.52 -6.75
CA ALA A 28 20.46 -2.62 -7.75
C ALA A 28 20.41 -3.25 -9.15
N PHE A 29 21.36 -4.12 -9.50
CA PHE A 29 21.33 -4.82 -10.78
C PHE A 29 20.22 -5.88 -10.77
N GLU A 30 20.14 -6.68 -9.71
CA GLU A 30 19.13 -7.73 -9.58
C GLU A 30 17.70 -7.18 -9.64
N ILE A 31 17.43 -6.07 -8.94
CA ILE A 31 16.08 -5.49 -8.92
C ILE A 31 15.67 -4.90 -10.28
N LYS A 32 16.61 -4.28 -11.01
CA LYS A 32 16.36 -3.73 -12.36
C LYS A 32 16.07 -4.84 -13.36
N VAL A 33 16.89 -5.91 -13.36
CA VAL A 33 16.67 -7.08 -14.22
C VAL A 33 15.33 -7.74 -13.91
N THR A 34 15.01 -7.90 -12.62
CA THR A 34 13.74 -8.47 -12.17
C THR A 34 12.55 -7.63 -12.66
N ALA A 35 12.64 -6.31 -12.55
CA ALA A 35 11.56 -5.41 -12.94
C ALA A 35 11.33 -5.43 -14.46
N ALA A 36 12.41 -5.36 -15.25
CA ALA A 36 12.34 -5.47 -16.72
C ALA A 36 11.75 -6.82 -17.17
N HIS A 37 12.15 -7.93 -16.52
CA HIS A 37 11.58 -9.25 -16.81
C HIS A 37 10.07 -9.29 -16.56
N TRP A 38 9.61 -8.75 -15.43
CA TRP A 38 8.18 -8.73 -15.11
C TRP A 38 7.36 -7.85 -16.04
N LEU A 39 7.94 -6.80 -16.62
CA LEU A 39 7.24 -5.99 -17.61
C LEU A 39 6.99 -6.76 -18.92
N ILE A 40 7.95 -7.59 -19.36
CA ILE A 40 7.74 -8.49 -20.51
C ILE A 40 6.55 -9.42 -20.25
N VAL A 41 6.52 -10.06 -19.07
CA VAL A 41 5.41 -10.94 -18.68
C VAL A 41 4.09 -10.17 -18.61
N LEU A 42 4.10 -8.94 -18.08
CA LEU A 42 2.91 -8.08 -18.02
C LEU A 42 2.38 -7.77 -19.42
N ALA A 43 3.26 -7.47 -20.37
CA ALA A 43 2.91 -7.21 -21.76
C ALA A 43 2.30 -8.45 -22.41
N GLU A 44 2.88 -9.64 -22.22
CA GLU A 44 2.33 -10.90 -22.72
C GLU A 44 0.93 -11.19 -22.17
N VAL A 45 0.73 -11.00 -20.85
CA VAL A 45 -0.58 -11.22 -20.22
C VAL A 45 -1.60 -10.17 -20.66
N SER A 46 -1.17 -8.94 -20.98
CA SER A 46 -2.09 -7.87 -21.41
C SER A 46 -2.79 -8.16 -22.75
N VAL A 47 -2.23 -9.05 -23.57
CA VAL A 47 -2.82 -9.50 -24.84
C VAL A 47 -3.90 -10.58 -24.62
N SER A 48 -4.06 -11.08 -23.39
CA SER A 48 -5.06 -12.09 -23.06
C SER A 48 -6.48 -11.53 -22.99
N SER A 49 -7.48 -12.42 -23.02
CA SER A 49 -8.90 -12.07 -22.89
C SER A 49 -9.33 -11.63 -21.49
N LEU A 50 -8.39 -11.48 -20.55
CA LEU A 50 -8.65 -11.15 -19.15
C LEU A 50 -8.96 -9.65 -18.93
N GLY A 51 -8.84 -8.82 -19.97
CA GLY A 51 -9.01 -7.37 -19.86
C GLY A 51 -7.78 -6.67 -19.25
N PRO A 52 -7.89 -5.40 -18.85
CA PRO A 52 -6.74 -4.63 -18.37
C PRO A 52 -6.22 -5.18 -17.03
N LEU A 53 -4.97 -5.64 -17.04
CA LEU A 53 -4.31 -6.25 -15.89
C LEU A 53 -3.92 -5.19 -14.85
N ARG A 54 -4.64 -5.12 -13.73
CA ARG A 54 -4.32 -4.18 -12.64
C ARG A 54 -3.22 -4.68 -11.71
N GLN A 55 -3.21 -5.99 -11.45
CA GLN A 55 -2.28 -6.61 -10.52
C GLN A 55 -2.00 -8.06 -10.92
N LEU A 56 -0.74 -8.47 -10.77
CA LEU A 56 -0.27 -9.85 -10.84
C LEU A 56 0.47 -10.20 -9.54
N ILE A 57 0.06 -11.29 -8.88
CA ILE A 57 0.74 -11.82 -7.70
C ILE A 57 1.33 -13.18 -8.06
N VAL A 58 2.64 -13.35 -7.85
CA VAL A 58 3.35 -14.60 -8.14
C VAL A 58 4.06 -15.09 -6.90
N ARG A 59 3.81 -16.35 -6.53
CA ARG A 59 4.59 -17.05 -5.51
C ARG A 59 5.52 -18.04 -6.19
N ALA A 60 6.82 -17.78 -6.12
CA ALA A 60 7.84 -18.72 -6.55
C ALA A 60 8.68 -19.23 -5.37
N ARG A 61 9.58 -20.16 -5.64
CA ARG A 61 10.40 -20.85 -4.62
C ARG A 61 11.37 -19.92 -3.90
N ALA A 62 12.10 -19.07 -4.65
CA ALA A 62 13.16 -18.22 -4.12
C ALA A 62 12.67 -16.83 -3.71
N HIS A 63 11.70 -16.29 -4.45
CA HIS A 63 11.08 -14.99 -4.22
C HIS A 63 9.60 -15.05 -4.55
N SER A 64 8.84 -14.12 -4.00
CA SER A 64 7.49 -13.82 -4.44
C SER A 64 7.43 -12.41 -5.01
N TYR A 65 6.46 -12.15 -5.86
CA TYR A 65 6.33 -10.90 -6.57
C TYR A 65 4.91 -10.38 -6.51
N ILE A 66 4.78 -9.06 -6.41
CA ILE A 66 3.54 -8.35 -6.67
C ILE A 66 3.86 -7.29 -7.71
N ILE A 67 3.14 -7.30 -8.82
CA ILE A 67 3.26 -6.34 -9.91
C ILE A 67 1.94 -5.59 -9.98
N ARG A 68 1.99 -4.27 -9.92
CA ARG A 68 0.79 -3.41 -9.94
C ARG A 68 0.94 -2.34 -11.02
N GLN A 69 -0.07 -2.21 -11.88
CA GLN A 69 -0.14 -1.09 -12.81
C GLN A 69 -0.64 0.15 -12.06
N LEU A 70 0.17 1.21 -12.06
CA LEU A 70 -0.20 2.49 -11.46
C LEU A 70 -0.94 3.39 -12.45
N GLN A 71 -0.42 3.44 -13.67
CA GLN A 71 -0.92 4.21 -14.82
C GLN A 71 -0.65 3.41 -16.09
N PRO A 72 -1.28 3.75 -17.23
CA PRO A 72 -0.89 3.20 -18.52
C PRO A 72 0.62 3.39 -18.74
N GLY A 73 1.33 2.28 -18.91
CA GLY A 73 2.78 2.30 -19.11
C GLY A 73 3.63 2.47 -17.86
N TYR A 74 3.07 2.45 -16.64
CA TYR A 74 3.87 2.47 -15.41
C TYR A 74 3.44 1.38 -14.44
N ALA A 75 4.43 0.66 -13.92
CA ALA A 75 4.20 -0.42 -12.97
C ALA A 75 5.15 -0.37 -11.78
N VAL A 76 4.67 -0.85 -10.64
CA VAL A 76 5.52 -1.14 -9.48
C VAL A 76 5.70 -2.64 -9.37
N VAL A 77 6.94 -3.06 -9.28
CA VAL A 77 7.35 -4.45 -9.04
C VAL A 77 7.89 -4.56 -7.63
N LEU A 78 7.17 -5.30 -6.78
CA LEU A 78 7.60 -5.65 -5.44
C LEU A 78 8.22 -7.03 -5.45
N VAL A 79 9.43 -7.15 -4.91
CA VAL A 79 10.07 -8.43 -4.62
C VAL A 79 9.94 -8.70 -3.14
N LEU A 80 9.41 -9.88 -2.81
CA LEU A 80 8.99 -10.27 -1.48
C LEU A 80 9.68 -11.57 -1.05
N HIS A 81 9.67 -11.81 0.26
CA HIS A 81 9.95 -13.13 0.82
C HIS A 81 9.00 -14.20 0.18
N PRO A 82 9.44 -15.44 -0.10
CA PRO A 82 8.65 -16.50 -0.75
C PRO A 82 7.26 -16.79 -0.19
N ARG A 83 7.03 -16.44 1.08
CA ARG A 83 5.76 -16.70 1.79
C ARG A 83 4.88 -15.46 1.93
N ALA A 84 5.34 -14.28 1.48
CA ALA A 84 4.69 -13.01 1.75
C ALA A 84 3.73 -12.52 0.65
N ALA A 85 3.76 -13.10 -0.56
CA ALA A 85 2.94 -12.63 -1.70
C ALA A 85 1.44 -12.43 -1.40
N PHE A 86 0.84 -13.35 -0.65
CA PHE A 86 -0.59 -13.34 -0.31
C PHE A 86 -0.86 -12.87 1.13
N ALA A 87 0.15 -12.34 1.80
CA ALA A 87 0.04 -11.73 3.13
C ALA A 87 0.25 -10.21 3.08
N ALA A 88 0.53 -9.65 1.90
CA ALA A 88 0.61 -8.22 1.71
C ALA A 88 -0.76 -7.59 1.98
N SER A 89 -0.76 -6.48 2.72
CA SER A 89 -1.97 -5.73 3.00
C SER A 89 -2.42 -4.98 1.75
N ASP A 90 -3.68 -5.18 1.36
CA ASP A 90 -4.30 -4.40 0.29
C ASP A 90 -4.33 -2.90 0.63
N ARG A 91 -4.56 -2.53 1.90
CA ARG A 91 -4.53 -1.12 2.34
C ARG A 91 -3.14 -0.53 2.20
N ALA A 92 -2.10 -1.27 2.57
CA ALA A 92 -0.71 -0.83 2.42
C ALA A 92 -0.30 -0.70 0.95
N LEU A 93 -0.78 -1.61 0.08
CA LEU A 93 -0.55 -1.53 -1.36
C LEU A 93 -1.25 -0.30 -1.96
N LEU A 94 -2.52 -0.08 -1.62
CA LEU A 94 -3.29 1.07 -2.10
C LEU A 94 -2.74 2.40 -1.60
N ASP A 95 -2.35 2.50 -0.33
CA ASP A 95 -1.66 3.69 0.21
C ASP A 95 -0.35 3.93 -0.54
N SER A 96 0.45 2.88 -0.79
CA SER A 96 1.71 3.01 -1.52
C SER A 96 1.50 3.48 -2.96
N ASP A 97 0.53 2.91 -3.68
CA ASP A 97 0.17 3.34 -5.04
C ASP A 97 -0.26 4.81 -5.06
N ALA A 98 -1.14 5.21 -4.14
CA ALA A 98 -1.64 6.58 -4.04
C ALA A 98 -0.49 7.57 -3.78
N ARG A 99 0.46 7.21 -2.92
CA ARG A 99 1.63 8.02 -2.61
C ARG A 99 2.55 8.19 -3.82
N ILE A 100 2.84 7.11 -4.53
CA ILE A 100 3.67 7.16 -5.74
C ILE A 100 2.99 8.02 -6.81
N CYS A 101 1.69 7.83 -7.05
CA CYS A 101 0.93 8.66 -7.98
C CYS A 101 0.94 10.14 -7.57
N LEU A 102 0.86 10.45 -6.28
CA LEU A 102 0.87 11.84 -5.81
C LEU A 102 2.23 12.49 -6.06
N GLU A 103 3.30 11.78 -5.74
CA GLU A 103 4.68 12.23 -5.93
C GLU A 103 5.01 12.44 -7.42
N ALA A 104 4.56 11.54 -8.28
CA ALA A 104 4.74 11.64 -9.72
C ALA A 104 3.79 12.65 -10.41
N GLY A 105 2.89 13.30 -9.67
CA GLY A 105 1.88 14.22 -10.22
C GLY A 105 0.82 13.52 -11.09
N TRP A 106 0.66 12.21 -10.94
CA TRP A 106 -0.33 11.42 -11.68
C TRP A 106 -1.72 11.50 -11.04
N PRO A 107 -2.79 11.31 -11.85
CA PRO A 107 -4.13 11.16 -11.32
C PRO A 107 -4.18 10.03 -10.30
N GLN A 108 -4.73 10.31 -9.11
CA GLN A 108 -4.96 9.28 -8.12
C GLN A 108 -5.89 8.20 -8.67
N PRO A 109 -5.63 6.90 -8.39
CA PRO A 109 -6.50 5.82 -8.83
C PRO A 109 -7.95 6.08 -8.42
N ARG A 110 -8.84 6.34 -9.39
CA ARG A 110 -10.27 6.52 -9.13
C ARG A 110 -10.93 5.14 -8.97
N ALA A 111 -10.98 4.60 -7.75
CA ALA A 111 -12.01 3.69 -7.24
C ALA A 111 -11.63 3.04 -5.89
N GLY A 112 -12.49 3.20 -4.88
CA GLY A 112 -12.44 2.49 -3.59
C GLY A 112 -12.24 3.41 -2.39
N SER A 113 -12.64 2.95 -1.19
CA SER A 113 -12.26 3.61 0.07
C SER A 113 -10.75 3.78 0.10
N CYS A 114 -10.30 5.03 0.13
CA CYS A 114 -8.89 5.36 0.13
C CYS A 114 -8.38 5.17 1.56
N TRP A 115 -7.57 4.14 1.75
CA TRP A 115 -6.93 3.89 3.04
C TRP A 115 -5.61 4.63 3.09
N TYR A 116 -5.47 5.50 4.07
CA TYR A 116 -4.27 6.30 4.30
C TYR A 116 -3.55 5.76 5.53
N CYS A 117 -2.26 5.46 5.40
CA CYS A 117 -1.49 5.02 6.54
C CYS A 117 -1.35 6.16 7.56
N VAL A 118 -1.61 5.87 8.83
CA VAL A 118 -1.55 6.82 9.94
C VAL A 118 -0.77 6.25 11.11
N ASP A 119 -0.17 7.12 11.91
CA ASP A 119 0.31 6.74 13.24
C ASP A 119 -0.85 6.91 14.23
N VAL A 120 -1.06 5.94 15.10
CA VAL A 120 -2.12 5.96 16.12
C VAL A 120 -1.50 5.59 17.46
N GLU A 121 -1.75 6.42 18.46
CA GLU A 121 -1.47 6.08 19.85
C GLU A 121 -2.70 5.46 20.48
N THR A 122 -2.46 4.44 21.30
CA THR A 122 -3.53 3.68 21.93
C THR A 122 -3.34 3.57 23.42
N GLU A 123 -4.43 3.65 24.15
CA GLU A 123 -4.51 3.27 25.56
C GLU A 123 -5.33 1.98 25.68
N ARG A 124 -4.74 0.92 26.25
CA ARG A 124 -5.38 -0.42 26.36
C ARG A 124 -5.92 -0.94 25.02
N GLY A 125 -5.27 -0.57 23.91
CA GLY A 125 -5.64 -0.95 22.55
C GLY A 125 -6.79 -0.13 21.94
N ARG A 126 -7.26 0.93 22.60
CA ARG A 126 -8.23 1.90 22.10
C ARG A 126 -7.49 3.14 21.57
N PRO A 127 -7.79 3.63 20.35
CA PRO A 127 -7.21 4.87 19.83
C PRO A 127 -7.48 6.06 20.76
N ILE A 128 -6.45 6.87 21.02
CA ILE A 128 -6.57 8.12 21.80
C ILE A 128 -6.11 9.35 21.02
N ARG A 129 -5.16 9.19 20.10
CA ARG A 129 -4.72 10.24 19.17
C ARG A 129 -4.12 9.61 17.92
N LEU A 130 -4.12 10.37 16.82
CA LEU A 130 -3.59 9.95 15.54
C LEU A 130 -2.89 11.10 14.82
N ARG A 131 -2.05 10.78 13.83
CA ARG A 131 -1.47 11.75 12.90
C ARG A 131 -1.20 11.12 11.54
N GLY A 132 -1.15 11.95 10.50
CA GLY A 132 -0.79 11.52 9.15
C GLY A 132 0.70 11.18 9.05
N LEU A 133 1.05 10.20 8.21
CA LEU A 133 2.45 9.82 7.97
C LEU A 133 3.21 10.79 7.04
N GLN A 134 2.50 11.62 6.27
CA GLN A 134 3.10 12.48 5.24
C GLN A 134 3.45 13.89 5.70
N ALA A 135 2.95 14.32 6.86
CA ALA A 135 3.32 15.59 7.46
C ALA A 135 3.87 15.30 8.85
N ALA A 136 4.78 16.14 9.33
CA ALA A 136 5.00 16.31 10.77
C ALA A 136 3.75 16.96 11.39
N GLY A 137 2.57 16.40 11.11
CA GLY A 137 1.29 16.87 11.57
C GLY A 137 1.20 16.61 13.06
N ASP A 138 0.56 17.56 13.74
CA ASP A 138 0.31 17.44 15.15
C ASP A 138 -0.56 16.24 15.44
N TRP A 139 -0.32 15.62 16.58
CA TRP A 139 -1.18 14.56 17.08
C TRP A 139 -2.57 15.13 17.37
N GLN A 140 -3.58 14.62 16.68
CA GLN A 140 -4.97 15.00 16.89
C GLN A 140 -5.64 14.00 17.83
N PRO A 141 -6.22 14.43 18.95
CA PRO A 141 -6.93 13.53 19.85
C PRO A 141 -8.22 13.06 19.20
N VAL A 142 -8.65 11.84 19.55
CA VAL A 142 -9.83 11.21 18.97
C VAL A 142 -10.77 10.66 20.02
N GLU A 143 -12.07 10.79 19.76
CA GLU A 143 -13.12 10.14 20.50
C GLU A 143 -13.57 8.87 19.76
N VAL A 144 -13.46 7.71 20.38
CA VAL A 144 -13.95 6.46 19.79
C VAL A 144 -15.45 6.35 19.98
N MET A 145 -16.19 6.43 18.89
CA MET A 145 -17.65 6.37 18.81
C MET A 145 -18.19 4.94 18.74
N GLY A 146 -17.39 3.99 18.25
CA GLY A 146 -17.80 2.60 18.14
C GLY A 146 -16.74 1.70 17.52
N PHE A 147 -17.09 0.42 17.38
CA PHE A 147 -16.25 -0.61 16.76
C PHE A 147 -16.85 -1.08 15.44
N MET A 148 -15.99 -1.43 14.48
CA MET A 148 -16.41 -2.03 13.23
C MET A 148 -16.49 -3.55 13.37
N LEU A 149 -17.48 -4.16 12.70
CA LEU A 149 -17.63 -5.61 12.56
C LEU A 149 -17.33 -6.05 11.12
N GLY A 150 -17.06 -7.34 10.92
CA GLY A 150 -16.82 -7.91 9.58
C GLY A 150 -15.41 -7.70 9.02
N LEU A 151 -14.46 -7.29 9.86
CA LEU A 151 -13.05 -7.16 9.47
C LEU A 151 -12.33 -8.50 9.43
N GLY A 152 -11.15 -8.50 8.79
CA GLY A 152 -10.32 -9.69 8.65
C GLY A 152 -9.83 -10.24 10.01
N PRO A 153 -9.31 -11.48 10.03
CA PRO A 153 -8.80 -12.09 11.26
C PRO A 153 -7.74 -11.20 11.93
N ARG A 154 -7.92 -10.91 13.23
CA ARG A 154 -7.01 -10.08 14.05
C ARG A 154 -6.92 -8.61 13.64
N GLU A 155 -7.77 -8.15 12.72
CA GLU A 155 -7.98 -6.72 12.49
C GLU A 155 -8.83 -6.13 13.62
N LYS A 156 -8.63 -4.83 13.90
CA LYS A 156 -9.49 -4.07 14.81
C LYS A 156 -9.93 -2.79 14.13
N GLY A 157 -11.24 -2.54 14.11
CA GLY A 157 -11.80 -1.34 13.49
C GLY A 157 -12.52 -0.48 14.50
N PHE A 158 -12.37 0.83 14.33
CA PHE A 158 -12.94 1.84 15.19
C PHE A 158 -13.57 2.93 14.33
N ARG A 159 -14.76 3.38 14.68
CA ARG A 159 -15.28 4.67 14.22
C ARG A 159 -14.83 5.71 15.24
N VAL A 160 -14.15 6.75 14.77
CA VAL A 160 -13.62 7.80 15.63
C VAL A 160 -14.08 9.18 15.16
N ARG A 161 -14.10 10.14 16.07
CA ARG A 161 -14.38 11.54 15.81
C ARG A 161 -13.17 12.39 16.22
N LEU A 162 -12.77 13.29 15.34
CA LEU A 162 -11.74 14.30 15.58
C LEU A 162 -12.32 15.51 16.34
N LEU A 163 -11.46 16.38 16.89
CA LEU A 163 -11.90 17.60 17.58
C LEU A 163 -12.70 18.57 16.69
N ASN A 164 -12.40 18.60 15.39
CA ASN A 164 -13.13 19.42 14.42
C ASN A 164 -14.52 18.85 14.07
N GLY A 165 -14.92 17.72 14.68
CA GLY A 165 -16.19 17.05 14.44
C GLY A 165 -16.19 16.09 13.25
N ALA A 166 -15.11 16.02 12.46
CA ALA A 166 -14.97 15.05 11.37
C ALA A 166 -14.95 13.63 11.93
N GLU A 167 -15.61 12.71 11.24
CA GLU A 167 -15.68 11.31 11.61
C GLU A 167 -14.95 10.45 10.58
N MET A 168 -14.23 9.43 11.05
CA MET A 168 -13.47 8.54 10.19
C MET A 168 -13.43 7.13 10.74
N LEU A 169 -13.07 6.18 9.89
CA LEU A 169 -12.84 4.79 10.21
C LEU A 169 -11.34 4.55 10.36
N LEU A 170 -10.94 3.99 11.50
CA LEU A 170 -9.60 3.51 11.75
C LEU A 170 -9.57 1.99 11.75
N VAL A 171 -8.66 1.42 10.98
CA VAL A 171 -8.40 -0.02 10.99
C VAL A 171 -6.96 -0.29 11.37
N ARG A 172 -6.78 -1.11 12.42
CA ARG A 172 -5.50 -1.71 12.77
C ARG A 172 -5.41 -3.09 12.14
N GLU A 173 -4.38 -3.29 11.32
CA GLU A 173 -4.09 -4.57 10.70
C GLU A 173 -3.37 -5.55 11.66
N PRO A 174 -3.29 -6.85 11.33
CA PRO A 174 -2.71 -7.86 12.22
C PRO A 174 -1.26 -7.56 12.61
N LEU A 175 -0.50 -6.93 11.72
CA LEU A 175 0.90 -6.55 11.93
C LEU A 175 1.07 -5.17 12.60
N GLY A 176 -0.03 -4.58 13.05
CA GLY A 176 -0.04 -3.39 13.90
C GLY A 176 -0.03 -2.05 13.18
N ARG A 177 -0.05 -2.04 11.84
CA ARG A 177 -0.23 -0.83 11.05
C ARG A 177 -1.66 -0.32 11.15
N TRP A 178 -1.80 1.01 11.11
CA TRP A 178 -3.09 1.69 11.16
C TRP A 178 -3.37 2.42 9.86
N PHE A 179 -4.65 2.42 9.48
CA PHE A 179 -5.16 3.09 8.30
C PHE A 179 -6.43 3.85 8.63
N ALA A 180 -6.57 5.04 8.05
CA ALA A 180 -7.78 5.85 8.06
C ALA A 180 -8.44 5.80 6.67
N ASP A 181 -9.76 5.86 6.58
CA ASP A 181 -10.50 5.93 5.31
C ASP A 181 -10.58 7.35 4.72
N GLU A 182 -10.12 8.35 5.48
CA GLU A 182 -10.00 9.74 5.07
C GLU A 182 -8.57 10.25 5.32
N ARG A 183 -8.14 11.20 4.50
CA ARG A 183 -6.83 11.83 4.66
C ARG A 183 -6.92 12.87 5.75
N LEU A 184 -5.93 12.88 6.64
CA LEU A 184 -5.80 13.93 7.65
C LEU A 184 -5.30 15.20 6.96
N GLU A 185 -6.18 16.17 6.86
CA GLU A 185 -5.80 17.54 6.51
C GLU A 185 -5.11 18.16 7.74
N SER A 186 -3.91 18.68 7.50
CA SER A 186 -3.10 19.44 8.45
C SER A 186 -3.65 20.84 8.62
#